data_AF-A0A5M9TWB1-F1
#
_entry.id   AF-A0A5M9TWB1-F1
#
_cell.length_a   1.000
_cell.length_b   1.000
_cell.length_c   1.000
_cell.angle_alpha   90.00
_cell.angle_beta   90.00
_cell.angle_gamma   90.00
#
_symmetry.space_group_name_H-M   'P 1'
#
loop_
_entity.id
_entity.type
_entity.pdbx_description
1 polymer ?
#
loop_
_entity_poly.entity_id
_entity_poly.type
_entity_poly.pdbx_seq_one_letter_code
_entity_poly.pdbx_strand_id
1 'polypeptide(L)'
;MNISNYLSAAILNHVLRGITFTAPTTIYVALYKSDPTPADTGSEVTGGGYVRIPITFAAPALETGNQTVKNAADIEFPTATADWGLVTHVGLRSALTGGNLLWSKAVDNPRTIQTGDKPKFLTGGTSVKFTN
;
A
#
# COMPACT_ATOMS: atom_id res chain seq x y z
N MET A 1 -6.78 -6.05 1.86
CA MET A 1 -6.67 -4.70 1.29
C MET A 1 -7.72 -4.57 0.19
N ASN A 2 -8.32 -3.40 0.05
CA ASN A 2 -9.28 -3.08 -1.01
C ASN A 2 -8.54 -2.66 -2.28
N ILE A 3 -9.04 -3.09 -3.44
CA ILE A 3 -8.47 -2.76 -4.75
C ILE A 3 -8.92 -1.37 -5.22
N SER A 4 -8.05 -0.64 -5.91
CA SER A 4 -8.43 0.64 -6.52
C SER A 4 -9.26 0.44 -7.81
N ASN A 5 -10.01 1.47 -8.21
CA ASN A 5 -10.72 1.52 -9.49
C ASN A 5 -9.76 1.40 -10.68
N TYR A 6 -8.56 1.97 -10.55
CA TYR A 6 -7.51 1.86 -11.57
C TYR A 6 -7.11 0.40 -11.78
N LEU A 7 -6.74 -0.30 -10.70
CA LEU A 7 -6.24 -1.67 -10.82
C LEU A 7 -7.36 -2.65 -11.15
N SER A 8 -8.57 -2.45 -10.62
CA SER A 8 -9.71 -3.31 -10.95
C SER A 8 -10.03 -3.25 -12.44
N ALA A 9 -10.10 -2.04 -13.03
CA ALA A 9 -10.29 -1.88 -14.46
C ALA A 9 -9.15 -2.49 -15.28
N ALA A 10 -7.89 -2.32 -14.84
CA ALA A 10 -6.74 -2.90 -15.51
C ALA A 10 -6.78 -4.44 -15.51
N ILE A 11 -7.09 -5.07 -14.38
CA ILE A 11 -7.20 -6.53 -14.27
C ILE A 11 -8.36 -7.05 -15.14
N LEU A 12 -9.53 -6.42 -15.11
CA LEU A 12 -10.67 -6.83 -15.93
C LEU A 12 -10.36 -6.72 -17.43
N ASN A 13 -9.72 -5.63 -17.85
CA ASN A 13 -9.28 -5.44 -19.24
C ASN A 13 -8.23 -6.49 -19.64
N HIS A 14 -7.31 -6.83 -18.73
CA HIS A 14 -6.27 -7.81 -18.99
C HIS A 14 -6.81 -9.24 -19.14
N VAL A 15 -7.62 -9.67 -18.18
CA VAL A 15 -8.10 -11.05 -18.10
C VAL A 15 -9.25 -11.30 -19.07
N LEU A 16 -10.18 -10.36 -19.22
CA LEU A 16 -11.44 -10.59 -19.96
C LEU A 16 -11.43 -10.00 -21.37
N ARG A 17 -10.55 -9.03 -21.66
CA ARG A 17 -10.53 -8.31 -22.94
C ARG A 17 -9.19 -8.42 -23.68
N GLY A 18 -8.22 -9.16 -23.13
CA GLY A 18 -6.91 -9.36 -23.74
C GLY A 18 -6.08 -8.08 -23.87
N ILE A 19 -6.43 -7.00 -23.16
CA ILE A 19 -5.68 -5.75 -23.19
C ILE A 19 -4.45 -5.92 -22.29
N THR A 20 -3.26 -5.78 -22.84
CA THR A 20 -2.04 -5.98 -22.06
C THR A 20 -1.96 -4.97 -20.90
N PHE A 21 -1.81 -5.47 -19.68
CA PHE A 21 -1.47 -4.69 -18.50
C PHE A 21 -0.03 -5.00 -18.12
N THR A 22 0.82 -3.98 -18.10
CA THR A 22 2.21 -4.12 -17.63
C THR A 22 2.25 -3.77 -16.15
N ALA A 23 2.53 -4.76 -15.31
CA ALA A 23 2.67 -4.54 -13.87
C ALA A 23 3.83 -3.59 -13.56
N PRO A 24 3.72 -2.73 -12.53
CA PRO A 24 4.82 -1.89 -12.08
C PRO A 24 6.04 -2.73 -11.68
N THR A 25 7.24 -2.31 -12.07
CA THR A 25 8.50 -2.99 -11.74
C THR A 25 8.83 -2.92 -10.24
N THR A 26 8.37 -1.86 -9.56
CA THR A 26 8.49 -1.70 -8.12
C THR A 26 7.18 -1.16 -7.57
N ILE A 27 6.69 -1.82 -6.52
CA ILE A 27 5.54 -1.36 -5.75
C ILE A 27 6.07 -0.70 -4.49
N TYR A 28 5.39 0.34 -4.04
CA TYR A 28 5.77 1.11 -2.86
C TYR A 28 4.65 1.14 -1.84
N VAL A 29 5.00 1.13 -0.55
CA VAL A 29 4.07 1.37 0.54
C VAL A 29 4.04 2.86 0.86
N ALA A 30 2.83 3.41 0.89
CA ALA A 30 2.53 4.79 1.24
C ALA A 30 1.66 4.86 2.50
N LEU A 31 1.92 5.86 3.35
CA LEU A 31 1.14 6.16 4.55
C LEU A 31 0.14 7.27 4.29
N TYR A 32 -1.06 7.12 4.81
CA TYR A 32 -2.14 8.09 4.61
C TYR A 32 -2.77 8.52 5.93
N LYS A 33 -3.16 9.81 5.95
CA LYS A 33 -3.90 10.44 7.04
C LYS A 33 -5.41 10.25 6.92
N SER A 34 -5.91 9.97 5.72
CA SER A 34 -7.32 9.67 5.45
C SER A 34 -7.46 8.47 4.50
N ASP A 35 -8.67 7.91 4.40
CA ASP A 35 -8.95 6.80 3.50
C ASP A 35 -8.68 7.18 2.03
N PRO A 36 -7.79 6.45 1.32
CA PRO A 36 -7.62 6.60 -0.12
C PRO A 36 -8.89 6.32 -0.92
N THR A 37 -9.78 5.47 -0.41
CA THR A 37 -10.89 4.86 -1.15
C THR A 37 -10.42 4.13 -2.42
N PRO A 38 -11.30 3.40 -3.13
CA PRO A 38 -10.97 2.89 -4.45
C PRO A 38 -10.69 4.00 -5.48
N ALA A 39 -11.13 5.24 -5.24
CA ALA A 39 -10.98 6.37 -6.16
C ALA A 39 -9.67 7.17 -5.98
N ASP A 40 -8.78 6.78 -5.06
CA ASP A 40 -7.49 7.44 -4.80
C ASP A 40 -7.61 8.92 -4.38
N THR A 41 -8.52 9.20 -3.45
CA THR A 41 -8.85 10.54 -2.95
C THR A 41 -8.25 10.84 -1.56
N GLY A 42 -7.41 9.95 -1.05
CA GLY A 42 -6.84 10.06 0.30
C GLY A 42 -5.68 11.04 0.39
N SER A 43 -5.46 11.56 1.61
CA SER A 43 -4.34 12.44 1.92
C SER A 43 -3.13 11.62 2.34
N GLU A 44 -2.16 11.47 1.44
CA GLU A 44 -0.88 10.86 1.76
C GLU A 44 -0.07 11.75 2.72
N VAL A 45 0.78 11.15 3.54
CA VAL A 45 1.79 11.88 4.32
C VAL A 45 2.76 12.57 3.35
N THR A 46 3.20 13.78 3.69
CA THR A 46 4.17 14.55 2.90
C THR A 46 5.09 15.34 3.84
N GLY A 47 6.31 15.63 3.39
CA GLY A 47 7.30 16.38 4.17
C GLY A 47 7.92 15.59 5.32
N GLY A 48 8.69 16.27 6.18
CA GLY A 48 9.23 15.67 7.41
C GLY A 48 10.09 14.42 7.23
N GLY A 49 10.80 14.27 6.10
CA GLY A 49 11.61 13.09 5.79
C GLY A 49 10.81 11.86 5.35
N TYR A 50 9.49 11.97 5.20
CA TYR A 50 8.66 10.89 4.68
C TYR A 50 8.99 10.59 3.21
N VAL A 51 9.12 9.30 2.90
CA VAL A 51 9.19 8.77 1.55
C VAL A 51 8.47 7.41 1.52
N ARG A 52 7.90 7.06 0.36
CA ARG A 52 7.34 5.72 0.16
C ARG A 52 8.45 4.67 0.19
N ILE A 53 8.16 3.50 0.76
CA ILE A 53 9.13 2.42 0.90
C ILE A 53 8.87 1.32 -0.14
N PRO A 54 9.87 0.86 -0.91
CA PRO A 54 9.68 -0.26 -1.83
C PRO A 54 9.28 -1.53 -1.05
N ILE A 55 8.37 -2.31 -1.62
CA ILE A 55 7.88 -3.56 -1.04
C ILE A 55 8.05 -4.70 -2.02
N THR A 56 8.57 -5.82 -1.52
CA THR A 56 8.62 -7.09 -2.22
C THR A 56 7.63 -8.06 -1.60
N PHE A 57 6.93 -8.82 -2.44
CA PHE A 57 5.97 -9.83 -2.00
C PHE A 57 6.55 -11.23 -2.15
N ALA A 58 6.18 -12.12 -1.23
CA ALA A 58 6.38 -13.55 -1.41
C ALA A 58 5.44 -14.11 -2.50
N ALA A 59 5.70 -15.35 -2.93
CA ALA A 59 4.80 -16.06 -3.82
C ALA A 59 3.39 -16.18 -3.22
N PRO A 60 2.32 -16.14 -4.04
CA PRO A 60 0.95 -16.30 -3.56
C PRO A 60 0.74 -17.69 -2.95
N ALA A 61 -0.01 -17.74 -1.86
CA ALA A 61 -0.40 -18.97 -1.19
C ALA A 61 -1.89 -18.94 -0.82
N LEU A 62 -2.51 -20.14 -0.78
CA LEU A 62 -3.87 -20.30 -0.27
C LEU A 62 -3.85 -20.27 1.25
N GLU A 63 -4.50 -19.25 1.84
CA GLU A 63 -4.70 -19.12 3.27
C GLU A 63 -6.19 -19.09 3.57
N THR A 64 -6.67 -20.10 4.31
CA THR A 64 -8.09 -20.25 4.66
C THR A 64 -9.01 -20.09 3.44
N GLY A 65 -8.62 -20.75 2.33
CA GLY A 65 -9.37 -20.73 1.08
C GLY A 65 -9.23 -19.48 0.21
N ASN A 66 -8.40 -18.50 0.59
CA ASN A 66 -8.21 -17.26 -0.17
C ASN A 66 -6.76 -17.12 -0.65
N GLN A 67 -6.57 -16.77 -1.93
CA GLN A 67 -5.25 -16.45 -2.45
C GLN A 67 -4.72 -15.18 -1.78
N THR A 68 -3.56 -15.31 -1.15
CA THR A 68 -2.94 -14.26 -0.32
C THR A 68 -1.47 -14.09 -0.69
N VAL A 69 -1.03 -12.84 -0.81
CA VAL A 69 0.40 -12.47 -0.85
C VAL A 69 0.74 -11.63 0.37
N LYS A 70 1.97 -11.77 0.86
CA LYS A 70 2.49 -11.05 2.04
C LYS A 70 3.81 -10.38 1.74
N ASN A 71 4.11 -9.28 2.43
CA ASN A 71 5.43 -8.66 2.36
C ASN A 71 6.51 -9.63 2.81
N ALA A 72 7.56 -9.76 1.99
CA ALA A 72 8.66 -10.71 2.21
C ALA A 72 9.71 -10.22 3.21
N ALA A 73 9.68 -8.93 3.56
CA ALA A 73 10.60 -8.31 4.49
C ALA A 73 9.91 -7.20 5.30
N ASP A 74 10.58 -6.77 6.36
CA ASP A 74 10.17 -5.62 7.15
C ASP A 74 10.18 -4.35 6.30
N ILE A 75 9.23 -3.46 6.56
CA ILE A 75 9.06 -2.19 5.86
C ILE A 75 9.35 -1.09 6.88
N GLU A 76 10.52 -0.49 6.78
CA GLU A 76 10.98 0.56 7.68
C GLU A 76 10.91 1.92 7.01
N PHE A 77 10.15 2.84 7.58
CA PHE A 77 10.13 4.24 7.15
C PHE A 77 11.34 5.00 7.74
N PRO A 78 11.74 6.14 7.15
CA PRO A 78 12.75 7.00 7.74
C PRO A 78 12.26 7.54 9.09
N THR A 79 13.19 7.99 9.92
CA THR A 79 12.85 8.76 11.13
C THR A 79 12.18 10.07 10.71
N ALA A 80 11.04 10.36 11.31
CA ALA A 80 10.30 11.59 11.06
C ALA A 80 11.12 12.81 11.52
N THR A 81 11.37 13.76 10.61
CA THR A 81 12.04 15.03 10.91
C THR A 81 11.07 16.18 11.18
N ALA A 82 9.77 15.93 11.02
CA ALA A 82 8.66 16.78 11.40
C ALA A 82 7.44 15.90 11.71
N ASP A 83 6.40 16.45 12.32
CA ASP A 83 5.18 15.71 12.62
C ASP A 83 4.46 15.31 11.31
N TRP A 84 4.19 14.01 11.15
CA TRP A 84 3.46 13.47 10.00
C TRP A 84 1.96 13.39 10.27
N GLY A 85 1.55 13.45 11.54
CA GLY A 85 0.15 13.40 11.97
C GLY A 85 -0.38 11.97 12.14
N LEU A 86 -1.71 11.86 12.29
CA LEU A 86 -2.39 10.57 12.47
C LEU A 86 -2.40 9.77 11.18
N VAL A 87 -1.68 8.65 11.17
CA VAL A 87 -1.70 7.68 10.07
C VAL A 87 -2.82 6.68 10.32
N THR A 88 -3.80 6.67 9.42
CA THR A 88 -5.01 5.84 9.51
C THR A 88 -5.03 4.73 8.46
N HIS A 89 -4.37 4.93 7.32
CA HIS A 89 -4.42 4.02 6.20
C HIS A 89 -3.03 3.79 5.60
N VAL A 90 -2.90 2.66 4.92
CA VAL A 90 -1.74 2.31 4.11
C VAL A 90 -2.19 2.00 2.68
N GLY A 91 -1.41 2.44 1.70
CA GLY A 91 -1.66 2.17 0.29
C GLY A 91 -0.45 1.55 -0.41
N LEU A 92 -0.71 0.78 -1.46
CA LEU A 92 0.29 0.28 -2.39
C LEU A 92 0.27 1.14 -3.65
N ARG A 93 1.41 1.72 -4.00
CA ARG A 93 1.58 2.68 -5.11
C ARG A 93 2.47 2.10 -6.20
N SER A 94 2.17 2.45 -7.44
CA SER A 94 2.94 1.99 -8.61
C SER A 94 4.27 2.72 -8.83
N ALA A 95 4.59 3.75 -8.04
CA ALA A 95 5.78 4.58 -8.20
C ALA A 95 6.22 5.22 -6.89
N LEU A 96 7.48 5.68 -6.82
CA LEU A 96 8.05 6.37 -5.66
C LEU A 96 7.36 7.73 -5.41
N THR A 97 7.06 8.46 -6.48
CA THR A 97 6.29 9.71 -6.48
C THR A 97 5.20 9.64 -7.56
N GLY A 98 4.06 10.28 -7.32
CA GLY A 98 2.91 10.18 -8.23
C GLY A 98 2.39 8.74 -8.35
N GLY A 99 2.12 8.29 -9.58
CA GLY A 99 1.67 6.93 -9.87
C GLY A 99 0.25 6.62 -9.36
N ASN A 100 -0.23 5.42 -9.69
CA ASN A 100 -1.58 4.99 -9.35
C ASN A 100 -1.61 4.26 -8.01
N LEU A 101 -2.69 4.44 -7.25
CA LEU A 101 -3.04 3.54 -6.16
C LEU A 101 -3.40 2.18 -6.73
N LEU A 102 -2.88 1.12 -6.11
CA LEU A 102 -3.15 -0.27 -6.49
C LEU A 102 -4.09 -0.93 -5.49
N TRP A 103 -3.75 -0.82 -4.20
CA TRP A 103 -4.54 -1.33 -3.09
C TRP A 103 -4.44 -0.42 -1.87
N SER A 104 -5.42 -0.44 -0.98
CA SER A 104 -5.37 0.24 0.30
C SER A 104 -5.98 -0.58 1.43
N LYS A 105 -5.63 -0.28 2.69
CA LYS A 105 -6.40 -0.73 3.86
C LYS A 105 -6.29 0.29 4.98
N ALA A 106 -7.28 0.27 5.87
CA ALA A 106 -7.12 0.85 7.19
C ALA A 106 -6.02 0.11 7.96
N VAL A 107 -5.28 0.85 8.79
CA VAL A 107 -4.36 0.29 9.77
C VAL A 107 -5.18 -0.10 11.01
N ASP A 108 -4.97 -1.30 11.55
CA ASP A 108 -5.79 -1.82 12.67
C ASP A 108 -5.68 -0.95 13.93
N ASN A 109 -4.50 -0.33 14.13
CA ASN A 109 -4.24 0.59 15.22
C ASN A 109 -3.62 1.88 14.67
N PRO A 110 -4.42 2.88 14.26
CA PRO A 110 -3.93 4.18 13.81
C PRO A 110 -3.03 4.83 14.86
N ARG A 111 -1.96 5.50 14.41
CA ARG A 111 -1.01 6.18 15.31
C ARG A 111 -0.62 7.55 14.77
N THR A 112 -0.50 8.51 15.67
CA THR A 112 0.13 9.79 15.37
C THR A 112 1.63 9.61 15.34
N ILE A 113 2.24 10.01 14.23
CA ILE A 113 3.69 9.97 14.06
C ILE A 113 4.22 11.39 14.24
N GLN A 114 5.06 11.55 15.27
CA GLN A 114 5.68 12.81 15.65
C GLN A 114 7.16 12.82 15.27
N THR A 115 7.76 13.99 15.32
CA THR A 115 9.20 14.16 15.10
C THR A 115 10.01 13.22 16.01
N GLY A 116 10.93 12.45 15.42
CA GLY A 116 11.75 11.44 16.11
C GLY A 116 11.19 10.01 16.03
N ASP A 117 9.93 9.83 15.65
CA ASP A 117 9.35 8.50 15.49
C ASP A 117 9.89 7.79 14.23
N LYS A 118 9.94 6.45 14.28
CA LYS A 118 10.30 5.61 13.13
C LYS A 118 9.26 4.50 12.90
N PRO A 119 8.25 4.73 12.03
CA PRO A 119 7.24 3.73 11.74
C PRO A 119 7.83 2.47 11.08
N LYS A 120 7.35 1.29 11.49
CA LYS A 120 7.78 0.00 10.96
C LYS A 120 6.60 -0.96 10.83
N PHE A 121 6.50 -1.63 9.68
CA PHE A 121 5.64 -2.81 9.52
C PHE A 121 6.51 -4.05 9.48
N LEU A 122 6.16 -5.04 10.31
CA LEU A 122 6.87 -6.31 10.35
C LEU A 122 6.58 -7.16 9.12
N THR A 123 7.49 -8.08 8.83
CA THR A 123 7.33 -9.14 7.83
C THR A 123 6.00 -9.87 8.04
N GLY A 124 5.22 -10.04 6.97
CA GLY A 124 3.89 -10.64 7.02
C GLY A 124 2.73 -9.74 7.48
N GLY A 125 3.00 -8.53 8.00
CA GLY A 125 1.97 -7.59 8.48
C GLY A 125 1.16 -6.88 7.38
N THR A 126 1.70 -6.84 6.15
CA THR A 126 1.02 -6.30 4.98
C THR A 126 0.61 -7.44 4.05
N SER A 127 -0.70 -7.74 4.03
CA SER A 127 -1.27 -8.78 3.17
C SER A 127 -2.29 -8.23 2.16
N VAL A 128 -2.24 -8.76 0.95
CA VAL A 128 -3.25 -8.54 -0.09
C VAL A 128 -3.96 -9.87 -0.35
N LYS A 129 -5.30 -9.84 -0.27
CA LYS A 129 -6.18 -10.96 -0.58
C LYS A 129 -7.45 -10.42 -1.21
N PHE A 130 -8.06 -11.19 -2.10
CA PHE A 130 -9.45 -10.99 -2.48
C PHE A 130 -10.33 -11.51 -1.36
N THR A 131 -11.34 -10.75 -0.97
CA THR A 131 -12.36 -11.16 0.00
C THR A 131 -13.64 -11.46 -0.77
N ASN A 132 -14.20 -12.64 -0.54
CA ASN A 132 -15.53 -13.00 -1.01
C ASN A 132 -16.62 -12.24 -0.24
#